data_AF-A0A5N7BSQ5-F1
#
_entry.id   AF-A0A5N7BSQ5-F1
#
_cell.length_a   1.000
_cell.length_b   1.000
_cell.length_c   1.000
_cell.angle_alpha   90.00
_cell.angle_beta   90.00
_cell.angle_gamma   90.00
#
_symmetry.space_group_name_H-M   'P 1'
#
loop_
_entity.id
_entity.type
_entity.pdbx_description
1 polymer ?
#
loop_
_entity_poly.entity_id
_entity_poly.type
_entity_poly.pdbx_seq_one_letter_code
_entity_poly.pdbx_strand_id
1 'polypeptide(L)'
;MHVSPSLLITLGCLSSALAAPHPRVHSPDHFWGAYSGGADDEWGLCQNLGPRCGPVLEHRYATYVTKNDIDKLANVGVEILRIPTTYASWVKQIADYAITKYGMHIIVDVHSLPGGINGLTIGEATGHWGWYYNDTAFDYSMQVVNAVISFPINQPTDKPGYVPAWVLKYICAVIDRMACINPNIPVMFQGSFKQGQYWSDQLPANANLVIDVHTYYFERNVTSESLPSHLYSDARWFIQTQSRNSFALRERNLDAGLDAMYKYSHGSCYWTAKCSENATVTGQGSQKDYWNFEYFIDQGRIDLSRFHNTE
;
A
#
# COMPACT_ATOMS: atom_id res chain seq x y z
N MET A 1 19.88 -14.59 -4.09
CA MET A 1 18.81 -15.53 -3.71
C MET A 1 17.78 -15.51 -4.81
N HIS A 2 17.52 -16.64 -5.47
CA HIS A 2 16.35 -16.77 -6.34
C HIS A 2 15.12 -16.84 -5.42
N VAL A 3 14.47 -15.69 -5.23
CA VAL A 3 13.14 -15.63 -4.63
C VAL A 3 12.19 -15.98 -5.78
N SER A 4 11.42 -17.06 -5.65
CA SER A 4 10.29 -17.29 -6.55
C SER A 4 9.43 -16.03 -6.58
N PRO A 5 8.85 -15.62 -7.73
CA PRO A 5 8.02 -14.43 -7.79
C PRO A 5 6.79 -14.66 -6.90
N SER A 6 6.78 -14.07 -5.70
CA SER A 6 5.67 -14.21 -4.76
C SER A 6 4.66 -13.10 -5.02
N LEU A 7 3.40 -13.49 -5.13
CA LEU A 7 2.33 -12.55 -5.38
C LEU A 7 1.80 -11.96 -4.07
N LEU A 8 1.64 -10.64 -4.10
CA LEU A 8 1.53 -9.79 -2.95
C LEU A 8 0.20 -9.01 -3.03
N ILE A 9 -0.46 -8.79 -1.90
CA ILE A 9 -1.69 -7.97 -1.85
C ILE A 9 -1.59 -6.99 -0.70
N THR A 10 -2.08 -5.76 -0.91
CA THR A 10 -2.15 -4.80 0.17
C THR A 10 -3.39 -5.10 1.01
N LEU A 11 -3.20 -5.48 2.26
CA LEU A 11 -4.24 -5.40 3.28
C LEU A 11 -4.32 -3.95 3.75
N GLY A 12 -5.03 -3.12 3.00
CA GLY A 12 -5.40 -1.81 3.49
C GLY A 12 -6.40 -1.95 4.64
N CYS A 13 -5.94 -1.96 5.89
CA CYS A 13 -6.83 -1.74 7.05
C CYS A 13 -7.07 -0.23 7.26
N LEU A 14 -6.10 0.57 6.84
CA LEU A 14 -6.08 2.02 6.86
C LEU A 14 -6.07 2.53 5.43
N SER A 15 -7.24 2.67 4.83
CA SER A 15 -7.48 3.71 3.83
C SER A 15 -8.86 3.52 3.18
N SER A 16 -9.82 4.22 3.76
CA SER A 16 -10.67 5.16 3.02
C SER A 16 -9.90 6.46 2.69
N ALA A 17 -8.56 6.46 2.73
CA ALA A 17 -7.69 7.64 2.76
C ALA A 17 -6.85 7.82 1.48
N LEU A 18 -6.64 6.81 0.63
CA LEU A 18 -6.35 7.09 -0.79
C LEU A 18 -7.58 7.60 -1.54
N ALA A 19 -8.76 7.52 -0.91
CA ALA A 19 -9.93 8.35 -1.21
C ALA A 19 -10.11 9.50 -0.22
N ALA A 20 -9.02 10.17 0.19
CA ALA A 20 -9.13 11.63 0.09
C ALA A 20 -9.44 11.87 -1.39
N PRO A 21 -10.64 12.38 -1.71
CA PRO A 21 -11.11 12.44 -3.07
C PRO A 21 -10.01 13.13 -3.87
N HIS A 22 -9.63 12.56 -5.02
CA HIS A 22 -9.11 13.40 -6.09
C HIS A 22 -9.99 14.66 -6.08
N PRO A 23 -9.46 15.90 -6.19
CA PRO A 23 -10.24 17.15 -6.08
C PRO A 23 -11.39 17.30 -7.10
N ARG A 24 -11.79 16.22 -7.78
CA ARG A 24 -12.86 16.09 -8.75
C ARG A 24 -13.82 14.90 -8.54
N VAL A 25 -13.66 14.05 -7.51
CA VAL A 25 -14.59 12.91 -7.29
C VAL A 25 -14.95 12.75 -5.81
N HIS A 26 -15.97 13.46 -5.36
CA HIS A 26 -16.49 13.42 -3.99
C HIS A 26 -17.63 12.41 -3.87
N SER A 27 -17.34 11.18 -3.41
CA SER A 27 -18.36 10.35 -2.77
C SER A 27 -17.74 9.54 -1.64
N PRO A 28 -18.01 9.91 -0.37
CA PRO A 28 -17.46 9.19 0.77
C PRO A 28 -18.09 7.80 0.86
N ASP A 29 -17.29 6.81 1.25
CA ASP A 29 -17.85 5.53 1.66
C ASP A 29 -18.74 5.69 2.91
N HIS A 30 -19.49 4.65 3.27
CA HIS A 30 -20.42 4.72 4.39
C HIS A 30 -19.72 5.11 5.71
N PHE A 31 -18.47 4.69 5.92
CA PHE A 31 -17.71 5.02 7.12
C PHE A 31 -17.34 6.51 7.13
N TRP A 32 -16.76 7.01 6.05
CA TRP A 32 -16.32 8.39 5.96
C TRP A 32 -17.49 9.36 6.04
N GLY A 33 -18.62 9.04 5.37
CA GLY A 33 -19.84 9.83 5.45
C GLY A 33 -20.44 9.89 6.85
N ALA A 34 -20.27 8.83 7.65
CA ALA A 34 -20.78 8.76 9.02
C ALA A 34 -19.89 9.46 10.06
N TYR A 35 -18.56 9.42 9.89
CA TYR A 35 -17.62 9.77 10.95
C TYR A 35 -16.68 10.94 10.65
N SER A 36 -16.45 11.30 9.39
CA SER A 36 -15.45 12.32 9.05
C SER A 36 -15.81 13.73 9.50
N GLY A 37 -17.10 14.04 9.68
CA GLY A 37 -17.56 15.41 9.90
C GLY A 37 -17.23 16.36 8.74
N GLY A 38 -17.06 15.83 7.52
CA GLY A 38 -16.65 16.60 6.35
C GLY A 38 -15.14 16.81 6.24
N ALA A 39 -14.33 16.15 7.08
CA ALA A 39 -12.88 16.15 6.92
C ALA A 39 -12.44 15.38 5.66
N ASP A 40 -11.39 15.86 5.01
CA ASP A 40 -10.79 15.24 3.83
C ASP A 40 -9.71 14.21 4.18
N ASP A 41 -9.33 14.10 5.46
CA ASP A 41 -8.27 13.21 5.95
C ASP A 41 -8.56 12.58 7.33
N GLU A 42 -7.77 11.56 7.70
CA GLU A 42 -7.93 10.84 8.98
C GLU A 42 -7.63 11.75 10.18
N TRP A 43 -6.69 12.68 10.00
CA TRP A 43 -6.36 13.70 10.99
C TRP A 43 -7.57 14.55 11.36
N GLY A 44 -8.24 15.15 10.37
CA GLY A 44 -9.46 15.92 10.54
C GLY A 44 -10.64 15.08 11.03
N LEU A 45 -10.77 13.82 10.58
CA LEU A 45 -11.76 12.88 11.12
C LEU A 45 -11.59 12.73 12.63
N CYS A 46 -10.36 12.54 13.11
CA CYS A 46 -10.10 12.40 14.54
C CYS A 46 -10.23 13.71 15.31
N GLN A 47 -9.91 14.85 14.70
CA GLN A 47 -10.22 16.17 15.28
C GLN A 47 -11.73 16.34 15.48
N ASN A 48 -12.53 15.99 14.48
CA ASN A 48 -13.99 16.13 14.52
C ASN A 48 -14.64 15.15 15.51
N LEU A 49 -14.12 13.92 15.62
CA LEU A 49 -14.61 12.94 16.58
C LEU A 49 -14.16 13.21 18.03
N GLY A 50 -13.04 13.92 18.22
CA GLY A 50 -12.45 14.15 19.54
C GLY A 50 -12.22 12.83 20.30
N PRO A 51 -12.67 12.70 21.56
CA PRO A 51 -12.53 11.47 22.35
C PRO A 51 -13.15 10.21 21.72
N ARG A 52 -14.04 10.36 20.73
CA ARG A 52 -14.65 9.23 20.02
C ARG A 52 -13.75 8.64 18.92
N CYS A 53 -12.68 9.32 18.51
CA CYS A 53 -11.76 8.84 17.47
C CYS A 53 -11.25 7.43 17.79
N GLY A 54 -10.68 7.23 18.98
CA GLY A 54 -10.17 5.92 19.42
C GLY A 54 -11.22 4.81 19.33
N PRO A 55 -12.36 4.90 20.04
CA PRO A 55 -13.41 3.88 19.98
C PRO A 55 -13.96 3.58 18.57
N VAL A 56 -14.09 4.60 17.71
CA VAL A 56 -14.56 4.43 16.33
C VAL A 56 -13.52 3.69 15.47
N LEU A 57 -12.25 4.05 15.58
CA LEU A 57 -11.16 3.42 14.82
C LEU A 57 -10.88 1.99 15.33
N GLU A 58 -10.88 1.76 16.64
CA GLU A 58 -10.72 0.40 17.21
C GLU A 58 -11.82 -0.55 16.73
N HIS A 59 -13.08 -0.07 16.66
CA HIS A 59 -14.16 -0.87 16.09
C HIS A 59 -13.91 -1.17 14.60
N ARG A 60 -13.40 -0.20 13.83
CA ARG A 60 -13.05 -0.41 12.41
C ARG A 60 -11.92 -1.43 12.27
N TYR A 61 -10.85 -1.32 13.06
CA TYR A 61 -9.73 -2.26 13.03
C TYR A 61 -10.17 -3.69 13.36
N ALA A 62 -11.11 -3.85 14.29
CA ALA A 62 -11.63 -5.16 14.69
C ALA A 62 -12.59 -5.81 13.68
N THR A 63 -13.18 -5.05 12.75
CA THR A 63 -14.29 -5.53 11.90
C THR A 63 -14.05 -5.40 10.41
N TYR A 64 -13.15 -4.51 9.97
CA TYR A 64 -12.97 -4.24 8.54
C TYR A 64 -12.15 -5.32 7.83
N VAL A 65 -11.02 -5.72 8.42
CA VAL A 65 -10.20 -6.86 7.98
C VAL A 65 -10.21 -7.91 9.08
N THR A 66 -10.63 -9.11 8.71
CA THR A 66 -10.86 -10.25 9.60
C THR A 66 -10.09 -11.47 9.12
N LYS A 67 -10.07 -12.53 9.93
CA LYS A 67 -9.48 -13.83 9.55
C LYS A 67 -10.10 -14.42 8.29
N ASN A 68 -11.39 -14.19 8.04
CA ASN A 68 -12.06 -14.69 6.84
C ASN A 68 -11.51 -14.02 5.57
N ASP A 69 -11.10 -12.77 5.65
CA ASP A 69 -10.48 -12.07 4.52
C ASP A 69 -9.11 -12.69 4.21
N ILE A 70 -8.33 -13.02 5.24
CA ILE A 70 -7.06 -13.74 5.08
C ILE A 70 -7.26 -15.13 4.49
N ASP A 71 -8.27 -15.86 4.97
CA ASP A 71 -8.62 -17.18 4.42
C ASP A 71 -8.99 -17.06 2.93
N LYS A 72 -9.78 -16.04 2.56
CA LYS A 72 -10.17 -15.79 1.16
C LYS A 72 -8.96 -15.49 0.27
N LEU A 73 -8.04 -14.64 0.74
CA LEU A 73 -6.80 -14.30 0.00
C LEU A 73 -5.89 -15.53 -0.14
N ALA A 74 -5.70 -16.30 0.94
CA ALA A 74 -4.89 -17.52 0.92
C ALA A 74 -5.44 -18.55 -0.08
N ASN A 75 -6.76 -18.72 -0.14
CA ASN A 75 -7.41 -19.71 -1.02
C ASN A 75 -7.14 -19.50 -2.51
N VAL A 76 -6.79 -18.28 -2.92
CA VAL A 76 -6.44 -17.99 -4.31
C VAL A 76 -4.93 -17.93 -4.56
N GLY A 77 -4.09 -18.20 -3.55
CA GLY A 77 -2.63 -18.25 -3.69
C GLY A 77 -1.89 -16.96 -3.30
N VAL A 78 -2.48 -16.11 -2.47
CA VAL A 78 -1.77 -14.92 -1.95
C VAL A 78 -0.79 -15.33 -0.87
N GLU A 79 0.47 -14.95 -1.02
CA GLU A 79 1.55 -15.35 -0.10
C GLU A 79 2.13 -14.18 0.70
N ILE A 80 1.92 -12.94 0.24
CA ILE A 80 2.45 -11.76 0.93
C ILE A 80 1.34 -10.74 1.17
N LEU A 81 1.36 -10.13 2.36
CA LEU A 81 0.46 -9.05 2.76
C LEU A 81 1.25 -7.79 3.07
N ARG A 82 0.97 -6.69 2.38
CA ARG A 82 1.45 -5.35 2.75
C ARG A 82 0.40 -4.69 3.63
N ILE A 83 0.79 -4.25 4.82
CA ILE A 83 -0.11 -3.65 5.82
C ILE A 83 0.36 -2.21 6.03
N PRO A 84 -0.32 -1.22 5.41
CA PRO A 84 -0.09 0.18 5.72
C PRO A 84 -0.53 0.48 7.15
N THR A 85 0.35 1.08 7.92
CA THR A 85 0.07 1.61 9.26
C THR A 85 0.34 3.10 9.29
N THR A 86 -0.35 3.83 10.15
CA THR A 86 0.10 5.17 10.52
C THR A 86 1.25 5.04 11.52
N TYR A 87 2.08 6.07 11.67
CA TYR A 87 3.10 6.08 12.75
C TYR A 87 2.49 5.93 14.17
N ALA A 88 1.17 6.09 14.31
CA ALA A 88 0.43 6.04 15.57
C ALA A 88 -0.26 4.68 15.83
N SER A 89 -0.16 3.68 14.94
CA SER A 89 -0.92 2.42 15.05
C SER A 89 -0.15 1.20 14.54
N TRP A 90 -0.50 0.01 15.06
CA TRP A 90 0.08 -1.27 14.64
C TRP A 90 -0.96 -2.39 14.66
N VAL A 91 -0.95 -3.28 13.66
CA VAL A 91 -1.90 -4.41 13.57
C VAL A 91 -1.18 -5.75 13.70
N LYS A 92 -1.18 -6.33 14.91
CA LYS A 92 -0.51 -7.62 15.20
C LYS A 92 -1.37 -8.84 14.85
N GLN A 93 -2.66 -8.79 15.19
CA GLN A 93 -3.50 -9.99 15.25
C GLN A 93 -3.70 -10.65 13.87
N ILE A 94 -3.91 -9.85 12.82
CA ILE A 94 -4.09 -10.35 11.46
C ILE A 94 -2.77 -10.87 10.87
N ALA A 95 -1.66 -10.17 11.12
CA ALA A 95 -0.34 -10.60 10.69
C ALA A 95 0.05 -11.95 11.33
N ASP A 96 -0.15 -12.10 12.65
CA ASP A 96 0.08 -13.38 13.35
C ASP A 96 -0.74 -14.51 12.72
N TYR A 97 -2.02 -14.28 12.44
CA TYR A 97 -2.89 -15.28 11.84
C TYR A 97 -2.43 -15.70 10.44
N ALA A 98 -2.10 -14.73 9.60
CA ALA A 98 -1.59 -14.97 8.24
C ALA A 98 -0.26 -15.76 8.25
N ILE A 99 0.68 -15.37 9.11
CA ILE A 99 1.98 -16.06 9.26
C ILE A 99 1.76 -17.49 9.79
N THR A 100 1.03 -17.64 10.89
CA THR A 100 0.94 -18.93 11.59
C THR A 100 0.07 -19.95 10.86
N LYS A 101 -0.99 -19.52 10.18
CA LYS A 101 -1.90 -20.43 9.46
C LYS A 101 -1.44 -20.73 8.04
N TYR A 102 -0.90 -19.74 7.34
CA TYR A 102 -0.62 -19.84 5.90
C TYR A 102 0.85 -19.66 5.53
N GLY A 103 1.73 -19.31 6.48
CA GLY A 103 3.14 -19.02 6.19
C GLY A 103 3.33 -17.73 5.38
N MET A 104 2.33 -16.84 5.37
CA MET A 104 2.41 -15.61 4.58
C MET A 104 3.54 -14.70 5.07
N HIS A 105 4.20 -14.01 4.14
CA HIS A 105 5.11 -12.92 4.43
C HIS A 105 4.34 -11.62 4.68
N ILE A 106 4.82 -10.78 5.59
CA ILE A 106 4.19 -9.51 5.92
C ILE A 106 5.17 -8.36 5.66
N ILE A 107 4.69 -7.30 5.01
CA ILE A 107 5.36 -6.01 4.84
C ILE A 107 4.64 -5.00 5.73
N VAL A 108 5.34 -4.42 6.71
CA VAL A 108 4.83 -3.35 7.60
C VAL A 108 5.17 -2.00 6.99
N ASP A 109 4.23 -1.44 6.25
CA ASP A 109 4.40 -0.16 5.58
C ASP A 109 4.04 0.99 6.53
N VAL A 110 5.05 1.72 7.03
CA VAL A 110 4.83 2.93 7.83
C VAL A 110 4.41 4.06 6.89
N HIS A 111 3.11 4.13 6.62
CA HIS A 111 2.58 4.89 5.50
C HIS A 111 2.66 6.40 5.70
N SER A 112 2.60 6.84 6.96
CA SER A 112 2.76 8.23 7.39
C SER A 112 3.92 8.36 8.37
N LEU A 113 4.62 9.50 8.33
CA LEU A 113 5.65 9.87 9.30
C LEU A 113 5.32 11.21 9.96
N PRO A 114 5.79 11.45 11.20
CA PRO A 114 5.57 12.71 11.91
C PRO A 114 5.93 13.93 11.07
N GLY A 115 5.03 14.90 10.99
CA GLY A 115 5.15 16.13 10.21
C GLY A 115 4.68 16.03 8.76
N GLY A 116 4.39 14.83 8.23
CA GLY A 116 3.83 14.66 6.90
C GLY A 116 4.85 14.65 5.76
N ILE A 117 4.79 13.59 4.96
CA ILE A 117 5.81 13.29 3.93
C ILE A 117 5.40 13.63 2.51
N ASN A 118 4.12 13.92 2.25
CA ASN A 118 3.64 14.13 0.89
C ASN A 118 2.44 15.09 0.77
N GLY A 119 2.04 15.78 1.84
CA GLY A 119 0.93 16.73 1.83
C GLY A 119 -0.44 16.12 1.58
N LEU A 120 -0.56 14.79 1.59
CA LEU A 120 -1.82 14.06 1.47
C LEU A 120 -2.14 13.40 2.82
N THR A 121 -3.41 13.04 3.02
CA THR A 121 -3.87 12.27 4.18
C THR A 121 -2.98 11.07 4.51
N ILE A 122 -2.54 10.32 3.49
CA ILE A 122 -1.69 9.14 3.68
C ILE A 122 -0.31 9.45 4.22
N GLY A 123 0.19 10.67 4.04
CA GLY A 123 1.49 11.08 4.54
C GLY A 123 1.47 11.54 5.99
N GLU A 124 0.32 12.02 6.47
CA GLU A 124 -0.05 12.33 7.88
C GLU A 124 -1.39 13.07 7.85
N ALA A 125 -1.44 14.19 7.13
CA ALA A 125 -2.61 15.03 6.93
C ALA A 125 -2.45 15.90 5.67
N THR A 126 -3.56 16.38 5.15
CA THR A 126 -3.59 17.24 3.96
C THR A 126 -2.82 18.53 4.23
N GLY A 127 -1.90 18.87 3.33
CA GLY A 127 -1.05 20.06 3.45
C GLY A 127 0.14 19.91 4.40
N HIS A 128 0.32 18.77 5.08
CA HIS A 128 1.46 18.56 5.98
C HIS A 128 2.74 18.13 5.21
N TRP A 129 3.80 18.93 5.39
CA TRP A 129 5.13 18.75 4.78
C TRP A 129 6.29 18.98 5.79
N GLY A 130 5.96 19.10 7.08
CA GLY A 130 6.89 19.42 8.16
C GLY A 130 7.90 18.32 8.50
N TRP A 131 7.88 17.17 7.82
CA TRP A 131 8.89 16.11 7.96
C TRP A 131 10.25 16.48 7.33
N TYR A 132 10.23 17.24 6.24
CA TYR A 132 11.44 17.58 5.49
C TYR A 132 12.31 18.59 6.24
N TYR A 133 13.61 18.30 6.31
CA TYR A 133 14.61 19.16 6.98
C TYR A 133 14.29 19.46 8.44
N ASN A 134 13.61 18.53 9.11
CA ASN A 134 13.21 18.65 10.50
C ASN A 134 13.80 17.47 11.29
N ASP A 135 14.84 17.75 12.06
CA ASP A 135 15.53 16.71 12.83
C ASP A 135 14.64 16.10 13.93
N THR A 136 13.73 16.86 14.52
CA THR A 136 12.76 16.31 15.50
C THR A 136 11.82 15.30 14.85
N ALA A 137 11.28 15.62 13.66
CA ALA A 137 10.42 14.71 12.91
C ALA A 137 11.20 13.47 12.43
N PHE A 138 12.46 13.66 12.02
CA PHE A 138 13.37 12.58 11.68
C PHE A 138 13.61 11.63 12.87
N ASP A 139 13.91 12.17 14.05
CA ASP A 139 14.17 11.39 15.26
C ASP A 139 12.93 10.60 15.70
N TYR A 140 11.74 11.22 15.63
CA TYR A 140 10.49 10.50 15.87
C TYR A 140 10.25 9.40 14.82
N SER A 141 10.58 9.63 13.55
CA SER A 141 10.50 8.60 12.50
C SER A 141 11.42 7.42 12.83
N MET A 142 12.64 7.66 13.31
CA MET A 142 13.55 6.60 13.74
C MET A 142 13.06 5.86 14.99
N GLN A 143 12.35 6.53 15.90
CA GLN A 143 11.69 5.86 17.03
C GLN A 143 10.56 4.94 16.56
N VAL A 144 9.78 5.37 15.57
CA VAL A 144 8.74 4.55 14.94
C VAL A 144 9.35 3.31 14.29
N VAL A 145 10.44 3.47 13.52
CA VAL A 145 11.20 2.35 12.94
C VAL A 145 11.69 1.39 14.03
N ASN A 146 12.25 1.88 15.13
CA ASN A 146 12.65 1.04 16.26
C ASN A 146 11.49 0.23 16.85
N ALA A 147 10.30 0.84 16.95
CA ALA A 147 9.10 0.15 17.42
C ALA A 147 8.68 -0.96 16.45
N VAL A 148 8.69 -0.70 15.13
CA VAL A 148 8.41 -1.72 14.10
C VAL A 148 9.36 -2.90 14.20
N ILE A 149 10.66 -2.64 14.32
CA ILE A 149 11.67 -3.70 14.36
C ILE A 149 11.54 -4.55 15.62
N SER A 150 11.10 -3.94 16.72
CA SER A 150 10.82 -4.67 17.96
C SER A 150 9.56 -5.56 17.86
N PHE A 151 8.73 -5.37 16.83
CA PHE A 151 7.65 -6.27 16.47
C PHE A 151 8.14 -7.42 15.58
N PRO A 152 7.59 -8.64 15.70
CA PRO A 152 7.98 -9.79 14.89
C PRO A 152 7.42 -9.72 13.44
N ILE A 153 7.41 -8.54 12.81
CA ILE A 153 6.78 -8.30 11.51
C ILE A 153 7.67 -7.38 10.64
N ASN A 154 7.89 -7.76 9.37
CA ASN A 154 9.01 -7.33 8.54
C ASN A 154 8.70 -6.13 7.61
N GLN A 155 9.76 -5.43 7.20
CA GLN A 155 9.90 -4.46 6.08
C GLN A 155 9.21 -3.08 6.23
N PRO A 156 9.87 -2.06 6.83
CA PRO A 156 9.41 -0.67 6.77
C PRO A 156 9.48 -0.12 5.35
N THR A 157 8.45 0.64 4.93
CA THR A 157 8.40 1.38 3.66
C THR A 157 7.88 2.79 3.90
N ASP A 158 8.48 3.80 3.28
CA ASP A 158 8.09 5.21 3.44
C ASP A 158 7.84 5.85 2.08
N LYS A 159 6.77 6.66 1.93
CA LYS A 159 6.41 7.33 0.67
C LYS A 159 6.76 8.84 0.66
N PRO A 160 8.01 9.22 0.36
CA PRO A 160 8.39 10.62 0.34
C PRO A 160 8.01 11.34 -0.95
N GLY A 161 7.76 12.64 -0.83
CA GLY A 161 7.79 13.65 -1.90
C GLY A 161 9.17 14.25 -2.19
N TYR A 162 9.16 15.48 -2.70
CA TYR A 162 10.11 16.12 -3.65
C TYR A 162 11.57 16.37 -3.23
N VAL A 163 12.06 15.83 -2.11
CA VAL A 163 13.42 16.14 -1.60
C VAL A 163 14.31 14.88 -1.54
N PRO A 164 14.92 14.47 -2.67
CA PRO A 164 15.67 13.21 -2.74
C PRO A 164 16.79 13.05 -1.71
N ALA A 165 17.50 14.13 -1.37
CA ALA A 165 18.61 14.08 -0.42
C ALA A 165 18.17 13.77 1.01
N TRP A 166 17.05 14.34 1.47
CA TRP A 166 16.53 14.09 2.83
C TRP A 166 15.97 12.68 2.96
N VAL A 167 15.31 12.21 1.90
CA VAL A 167 14.86 10.83 1.76
C VAL A 167 16.02 9.86 1.82
N LEU A 168 17.09 10.13 1.06
CA LEU A 168 18.28 9.30 1.04
C LEU A 168 18.96 9.25 2.42
N LYS A 169 19.09 10.40 3.10
CA LYS A 169 19.58 10.46 4.49
C LYS A 169 18.79 9.52 5.40
N TYR A 170 17.46 9.58 5.31
CA TYR A 170 16.59 8.77 6.15
C TYR A 170 16.66 7.29 5.83
N ILE A 171 16.54 6.88 4.56
CA ILE A 171 16.57 5.46 4.21
C ILE A 171 17.93 4.82 4.50
N CYS A 172 19.04 5.54 4.33
CA CYS A 172 20.36 5.06 4.74
C CYS A 172 20.43 4.83 6.26
N ALA A 173 19.87 5.74 7.06
CA ALA A 173 19.79 5.56 8.52
C ALA A 173 18.93 4.35 8.91
N VAL A 174 17.83 4.09 8.19
CA VAL A 174 17.00 2.89 8.39
C VAL A 174 17.77 1.62 8.03
N ILE A 175 18.46 1.60 6.89
CA ILE A 175 19.29 0.46 6.46
C ILE A 175 20.36 0.14 7.50
N ASP A 176 21.11 1.16 7.96
CA ASP A 176 22.15 0.99 8.97
C ASP A 176 21.56 0.47 10.30
N ARG A 177 20.40 1.00 10.70
CA ARG A 177 19.71 0.57 11.91
C ARG A 177 19.25 -0.88 11.82
N MET A 178 18.69 -1.28 10.69
CA MET A 178 18.26 -2.65 10.42
C MET A 178 19.43 -3.62 10.42
N ALA A 179 20.51 -3.29 9.74
CA ALA A 179 21.72 -4.11 9.71
C ALA A 179 22.31 -4.32 11.11
N CYS A 180 22.21 -3.33 11.99
CA CYS A 180 22.65 -3.41 13.38
C CYS A 180 21.76 -4.31 14.26
N ILE A 181 20.44 -4.31 14.03
CA ILE A 181 19.49 -5.10 14.84
C ILE A 181 19.35 -6.53 14.31
N ASN A 182 19.02 -6.67 13.03
CA ASN A 182 18.85 -7.96 12.37
C ASN A 182 19.04 -7.80 10.85
N PRO A 183 20.24 -8.11 10.31
CA PRO A 183 20.54 -7.94 8.89
C PRO A 183 19.74 -8.89 7.97
N ASN A 184 19.07 -9.90 8.53
CA ASN A 184 18.25 -10.83 7.75
C ASN A 184 16.86 -10.25 7.38
N ILE A 185 16.44 -9.18 8.04
CA ILE A 185 15.17 -8.52 7.72
C ILE A 185 15.43 -7.51 6.59
N PRO A 186 14.84 -7.69 5.40
CA PRO A 186 14.98 -6.72 4.32
C PRO A 186 14.26 -5.41 4.64
N VAL A 187 14.79 -4.32 4.12
CA VAL A 187 14.11 -3.02 4.05
C VAL A 187 13.40 -2.92 2.70
N MET A 188 12.19 -2.38 2.66
CA MET A 188 11.50 -2.09 1.40
C MET A 188 11.40 -0.58 1.20
N PHE A 189 12.21 -0.02 0.31
CA PHE A 189 12.27 1.42 0.09
C PHE A 189 11.29 1.85 -1.00
N GLN A 190 10.25 2.60 -0.63
CA GLN A 190 9.38 3.26 -1.60
C GLN A 190 10.04 4.58 -2.03
N GLY A 191 10.55 4.60 -3.26
CA GLY A 191 11.40 5.66 -3.77
C GLY A 191 10.65 6.87 -4.34
N SER A 192 9.54 7.29 -3.73
CA SER A 192 8.61 8.26 -4.31
C SER A 192 8.04 7.76 -5.66
N PHE A 193 8.02 8.60 -6.69
CA PHE A 193 7.70 8.22 -8.07
C PHE A 193 8.96 8.07 -8.95
N LYS A 194 10.14 7.97 -8.33
CA LYS A 194 11.39 7.71 -9.04
C LYS A 194 11.60 6.21 -9.15
N GLN A 195 12.01 5.76 -10.35
CA GLN A 195 12.29 4.36 -10.62
C GLN A 195 13.55 3.89 -9.88
N GLY A 196 13.71 2.56 -9.73
CA GLY A 196 14.86 2.01 -9.00
C GLY A 196 16.23 2.46 -9.52
N GLN A 197 16.35 2.66 -10.83
CA GLN A 197 17.58 3.17 -11.48
C GLN A 197 18.00 4.56 -10.98
N TYR A 198 17.05 5.40 -10.54
CA TYR A 198 17.40 6.70 -9.97
C TYR A 198 18.14 6.55 -8.64
N TRP A 199 17.80 5.53 -7.84
CA TRP A 199 18.31 5.34 -6.49
C TRP A 199 19.49 4.38 -6.40
N SER A 200 19.65 3.46 -7.35
CA SER A 200 20.60 2.34 -7.27
C SER A 200 22.03 2.78 -6.97
N ASP A 201 22.51 3.86 -7.59
CA ASP A 201 23.89 4.32 -7.46
C ASP A 201 24.12 5.13 -6.16
N GLN A 202 23.04 5.45 -5.45
CA GLN A 202 23.06 6.23 -4.21
C GLN A 202 22.91 5.36 -2.96
N LEU A 203 22.55 4.08 -3.13
CA LEU A 203 22.28 3.13 -2.04
C LEU A 203 23.46 2.17 -1.85
N PRO A 204 23.70 1.65 -0.63
CA PRO A 204 24.74 0.67 -0.40
C PRO A 204 24.49 -0.61 -1.21
N ALA A 205 25.46 -1.03 -2.02
CA ALA A 205 25.30 -2.18 -2.93
C ALA A 205 25.05 -3.53 -2.21
N ASN A 206 25.43 -3.64 -0.93
CA ASN A 206 25.22 -4.82 -0.09
C ASN A 206 24.02 -4.67 0.86
N ALA A 207 23.22 -3.60 0.75
CA ALA A 207 22.02 -3.44 1.55
C ALA A 207 21.03 -4.58 1.26
N ASN A 208 20.48 -5.18 2.32
CA ASN A 208 19.36 -6.11 2.21
C ASN A 208 18.08 -5.29 1.94
N LEU A 209 17.89 -4.90 0.68
CA LEU A 209 16.93 -3.89 0.27
C LEU A 209 16.14 -4.34 -0.96
N VAL A 210 14.85 -4.02 -0.99
CA VAL A 210 13.98 -4.08 -2.17
C VAL A 210 13.39 -2.69 -2.44
N ILE A 211 13.26 -2.30 -3.71
CA ILE A 211 12.63 -1.02 -4.09
C ILE A 211 11.14 -1.25 -4.39
N ASP A 212 10.28 -0.48 -3.75
CA ASP A 212 8.83 -0.45 -3.98
C ASP A 212 8.47 0.70 -4.94
N VAL A 213 7.87 0.35 -6.08
CA VAL A 213 7.44 1.28 -7.13
C VAL A 213 5.92 1.28 -7.23
N HIS A 214 5.30 2.44 -7.07
CA HIS A 214 3.85 2.60 -7.24
C HIS A 214 3.54 3.23 -8.58
N THR A 215 2.70 2.56 -9.36
CA THR A 215 2.23 3.08 -10.65
C THR A 215 0.72 3.12 -10.69
N TYR A 216 0.23 4.29 -11.09
CA TYR A 216 -1.19 4.60 -11.13
C TYR A 216 -1.59 5.07 -12.52
N TYR A 217 -2.65 4.47 -13.05
CA TYR A 217 -3.12 4.72 -14.43
C TYR A 217 -4.33 5.65 -14.49
N PHE A 218 -4.93 6.00 -13.35
CA PHE A 218 -6.10 6.88 -13.26
C PHE A 218 -5.79 8.37 -13.49
N GLU A 219 -4.52 8.75 -13.48
CA GLU A 219 -4.04 10.11 -13.77
C GLU A 219 -3.20 10.18 -15.06
N ARG A 220 -3.15 9.08 -15.81
CA ARG A 220 -2.36 8.96 -17.05
C ARG A 220 -3.30 8.79 -18.23
N ASN A 221 -2.90 9.25 -19.41
CA ASN A 221 -3.66 9.08 -20.65
C ASN A 221 -3.71 7.62 -21.11
N VAL A 222 -4.45 6.81 -20.35
CA VAL A 222 -4.59 5.36 -20.43
C VAL A 222 -6.08 5.05 -20.31
N THR A 223 -6.52 4.03 -21.04
CA THR A 223 -7.89 3.52 -21.03
C THR A 223 -7.89 2.06 -20.63
N SER A 224 -9.04 1.49 -20.25
CA SER A 224 -9.10 0.05 -20.00
C SER A 224 -8.57 -0.74 -21.21
N GLU A 225 -8.85 -0.28 -22.45
CA GLU A 225 -8.35 -0.95 -23.66
C GLU A 225 -6.83 -0.90 -23.77
N SER A 226 -6.22 0.27 -23.58
CA SER A 226 -4.78 0.46 -23.75
C SER A 226 -3.95 0.01 -22.55
N LEU A 227 -4.54 -0.21 -21.37
CA LEU A 227 -3.82 -0.51 -20.13
C LEU A 227 -2.71 -1.58 -20.28
N PRO A 228 -2.92 -2.74 -20.94
CA PRO A 228 -1.88 -3.76 -21.07
C PRO A 228 -0.56 -3.29 -21.71
N SER A 229 -0.60 -2.29 -22.61
CA SER A 229 0.62 -1.77 -23.24
C SER A 229 1.45 -0.84 -22.34
N HIS A 230 0.95 -0.55 -21.13
CA HIS A 230 1.62 0.31 -20.16
C HIS A 230 2.11 -0.44 -18.91
N LEU A 231 1.76 -1.72 -18.76
CA LEU A 231 2.11 -2.55 -17.61
C LEU A 231 3.56 -3.05 -17.75
N TYR A 232 4.52 -2.23 -17.31
CA TYR A 232 5.93 -2.62 -17.21
C TYR A 232 6.48 -2.25 -15.82
N SER A 233 7.00 -3.25 -15.09
CA SER A 233 7.80 -3.14 -13.85
C SER A 233 7.17 -2.40 -12.62
N ASP A 234 5.90 -2.62 -12.30
CA ASP A 234 5.23 -1.95 -11.17
C ASP A 234 5.06 -2.82 -9.91
N ALA A 235 5.49 -2.35 -8.74
CA ALA A 235 5.33 -3.11 -7.48
C ALA A 235 3.97 -2.90 -6.79
N ARG A 236 3.23 -1.82 -7.08
CA ARG A 236 1.87 -1.57 -6.59
C ARG A 236 0.99 -0.91 -7.65
N TRP A 237 -0.22 -1.44 -7.81
CA TRP A 237 -1.11 -1.08 -8.92
C TRP A 237 -2.59 -1.42 -8.66
N PHE A 238 -3.46 -0.93 -9.54
CA PHE A 238 -4.84 -1.35 -9.73
C PHE A 238 -5.29 -1.03 -11.16
N ILE A 239 -6.46 -1.55 -11.58
CA ILE A 239 -6.86 -1.53 -12.99
C ILE A 239 -7.68 -0.31 -13.43
N GLN A 240 -8.08 0.59 -12.52
CA GLN A 240 -8.72 1.85 -12.91
C GLN A 240 -7.75 2.69 -13.76
N THR A 241 -8.28 3.19 -14.87
CA THR A 241 -7.60 4.06 -15.81
C THR A 241 -8.22 5.46 -15.82
N GLN A 242 -7.56 6.44 -16.42
CA GLN A 242 -8.06 7.83 -16.41
C GLN A 242 -9.41 7.96 -17.09
N SER A 243 -9.63 7.22 -18.18
CA SER A 243 -10.90 7.25 -18.92
C SER A 243 -11.29 5.91 -19.52
N ARG A 244 -12.53 5.81 -19.99
CA ARG A 244 -13.10 4.63 -20.67
C ARG A 244 -12.90 3.34 -19.87
N ASN A 245 -13.15 3.42 -18.57
CA ASN A 245 -13.18 2.25 -17.69
C ASN A 245 -14.28 1.29 -18.15
N SER A 246 -13.97 0.00 -18.33
CA SER A 246 -14.89 -1.01 -18.85
C SER A 246 -14.95 -2.25 -17.98
N PHE A 247 -16.16 -2.68 -17.62
CA PHE A 247 -16.38 -3.89 -16.86
C PHE A 247 -15.92 -5.15 -17.59
N ALA A 248 -16.09 -5.18 -18.91
CA ALA A 248 -15.74 -6.33 -19.76
C ALA A 248 -14.22 -6.56 -19.84
N LEU A 249 -13.41 -5.54 -19.55
CA LEU A 249 -11.96 -5.62 -19.65
C LEU A 249 -11.25 -5.82 -18.30
N ARG A 250 -12.00 -5.93 -17.19
CA ARG A 250 -11.40 -6.00 -15.86
C ARG A 250 -10.55 -7.24 -15.65
N GLU A 251 -11.08 -8.40 -16.05
CA GLU A 251 -10.38 -9.69 -15.95
C GLU A 251 -9.11 -9.69 -16.78
N ARG A 252 -9.22 -9.37 -18.08
CA ARG A 252 -8.07 -9.20 -18.98
C ARG A 252 -7.00 -8.27 -18.41
N ASN A 253 -7.40 -7.12 -17.87
CA ASN A 253 -6.46 -6.12 -17.36
C ASN A 253 -5.81 -6.53 -16.03
N LEU A 254 -6.55 -7.26 -15.20
CA LEU A 254 -6.02 -7.85 -13.98
C LEU A 254 -5.01 -8.94 -14.33
N ASP A 255 -5.33 -9.83 -15.26
CA ASP A 255 -4.42 -10.86 -15.73
C ASP A 255 -3.15 -10.26 -16.35
N ALA A 256 -3.30 -9.28 -17.24
CA ALA A 256 -2.17 -8.61 -17.87
C ALA A 256 -1.26 -7.94 -16.84
N GLY A 257 -1.83 -7.39 -15.76
CA GLY A 257 -1.05 -6.78 -14.68
C GLY A 257 -0.30 -7.84 -13.87
N LEU A 258 -0.98 -8.91 -13.47
CA LEU A 258 -0.35 -10.02 -12.76
C LEU A 258 0.80 -10.64 -13.58
N ASP A 259 0.59 -10.87 -14.87
CA ASP A 259 1.60 -11.43 -15.79
C ASP A 259 2.79 -10.47 -15.97
N ALA A 260 2.53 -9.18 -16.13
CA ALA A 260 3.58 -8.19 -16.26
C ALA A 260 4.47 -8.13 -15.01
N MET A 261 3.88 -8.22 -13.82
CA MET A 261 4.66 -8.16 -12.58
C MET A 261 5.41 -9.45 -12.30
N TYR A 262 4.83 -10.60 -12.64
CA TYR A 262 5.59 -11.85 -12.64
C TYR A 262 6.80 -11.79 -13.59
N LYS A 263 6.64 -11.16 -14.76
CA LYS A 263 7.69 -11.09 -15.78
C LYS A 263 8.78 -10.05 -15.53
N TYR A 264 8.42 -8.88 -14.98
CA TYR A 264 9.30 -7.71 -14.93
C TYR A 264 9.71 -7.26 -13.52
N SER A 265 9.15 -7.87 -12.47
CA SER A 265 9.50 -7.57 -11.08
C SER A 265 9.63 -8.86 -10.25
N HIS A 266 9.81 -8.72 -8.94
CA HIS A 266 9.84 -9.85 -8.00
C HIS A 266 8.45 -10.14 -7.40
N GLY A 267 7.38 -9.63 -8.02
CA GLY A 267 6.02 -9.66 -7.50
C GLY A 267 5.34 -8.29 -7.53
N SER A 268 4.10 -8.23 -7.09
CA SER A 268 3.35 -6.97 -6.98
C SER A 268 2.29 -7.02 -5.92
N CYS A 269 1.89 -5.85 -5.43
CA CYS A 269 0.90 -5.59 -4.41
C CYS A 269 -0.34 -4.96 -5.00
N TYR A 270 -1.43 -5.72 -5.14
CA TYR A 270 -2.68 -5.11 -5.57
C TYR A 270 -3.20 -4.16 -4.49
N TRP A 271 -3.53 -2.92 -4.88
CA TRP A 271 -4.22 -1.99 -4.00
C TRP A 271 -5.71 -1.99 -4.32
N THR A 272 -6.57 -2.57 -3.48
CA THR A 272 -6.36 -3.16 -2.14
C THR A 272 -7.19 -4.44 -1.99
N ALA A 273 -6.99 -5.22 -0.92
CA ALA A 273 -7.80 -6.40 -0.63
C ALA A 273 -9.30 -6.09 -0.65
N LYS A 274 -9.71 -5.05 0.10
CA LYS A 274 -11.12 -4.67 0.27
C LYS A 274 -11.30 -3.18 0.03
N CYS A 275 -12.29 -2.82 -0.79
CA CYS A 275 -12.65 -1.43 -1.07
C CYS A 275 -14.18 -1.29 -1.17
N SER A 276 -14.70 -0.26 -0.48
CA SER A 276 -16.14 0.08 -0.41
C SER A 276 -16.47 1.43 -1.06
N GLU A 277 -15.48 2.08 -1.67
CA GLU A 277 -15.60 3.42 -2.26
C GLU A 277 -16.53 3.41 -3.47
N ASN A 278 -17.52 4.31 -3.46
CA ASN A 278 -18.57 4.41 -4.47
C ASN A 278 -18.37 5.60 -5.42
N ALA A 279 -17.25 6.31 -5.31
CA ALA A 279 -16.89 7.39 -6.21
C ALA A 279 -16.86 6.89 -7.66
N THR A 280 -17.52 7.61 -8.55
CA THR A 280 -17.68 7.23 -9.95
C THR A 280 -16.35 7.32 -10.70
N VAL A 281 -16.12 6.39 -11.62
CA VAL A 281 -14.97 6.44 -12.52
C VAL A 281 -15.40 6.95 -13.89
N THR A 282 -14.47 7.51 -14.67
CA THR A 282 -14.75 7.90 -16.05
C THR A 282 -14.94 6.65 -16.90
N GLY A 283 -16.19 6.32 -17.24
CA GLY A 283 -16.57 5.08 -17.91
C GLY A 283 -17.68 4.36 -17.15
N GLN A 284 -17.52 3.06 -16.92
CA GLN A 284 -18.51 2.21 -16.25
C GLN A 284 -18.16 2.00 -14.78
N GLY A 285 -19.09 2.27 -13.86
CA GLY A 285 -18.98 1.88 -12.45
C GLY A 285 -18.31 2.89 -11.52
N SER A 286 -17.73 2.35 -10.46
CA SER A 286 -17.17 3.08 -9.31
C SER A 286 -15.84 2.48 -8.85
N GLN A 287 -15.10 3.18 -7.97
CA GLN A 287 -13.78 2.72 -7.49
C GLN A 287 -13.81 1.29 -6.93
N LYS A 288 -14.80 0.91 -6.11
CA LYS A 288 -14.93 -0.47 -5.61
C LYS A 288 -14.95 -1.54 -6.71
N ASP A 289 -15.37 -1.21 -7.93
CA ASP A 289 -15.44 -2.17 -9.05
C ASP A 289 -14.07 -2.45 -9.69
N TYR A 290 -13.06 -1.62 -9.39
CA TYR A 290 -11.71 -1.67 -9.96
C TYR A 290 -10.58 -1.70 -8.92
N TRP A 291 -10.88 -1.51 -7.62
CA TRP A 291 -9.89 -1.41 -6.54
C TRP A 291 -10.06 -2.51 -5.46
N ASN A 292 -11.14 -3.28 -5.51
CA ASN A 292 -11.44 -4.33 -4.54
C ASN A 292 -10.96 -5.68 -5.08
N PHE A 293 -9.86 -6.21 -4.54
CA PHE A 293 -9.33 -7.49 -4.99
C PHE A 293 -10.24 -8.68 -4.63
N GLU A 294 -10.85 -8.65 -3.44
CA GLU A 294 -11.80 -9.69 -3.03
C GLU A 294 -13.00 -9.78 -3.98
N TYR A 295 -13.42 -8.66 -4.59
CA TYR A 295 -14.42 -8.70 -5.64
C TYR A 295 -14.00 -9.59 -6.81
N PHE A 296 -12.73 -9.54 -7.25
CA PHE A 296 -12.26 -10.42 -8.33
C PHE A 296 -12.21 -11.89 -7.91
N ILE A 297 -11.86 -12.16 -6.65
CA ILE A 297 -11.92 -13.51 -6.06
C ILE A 297 -13.36 -14.03 -6.10
N ASP A 298 -14.32 -13.23 -5.61
CA ASP A 298 -15.73 -13.62 -5.51
C ASP A 298 -16.39 -13.82 -6.90
N GLN A 299 -15.81 -13.24 -7.96
CA GLN A 299 -16.23 -13.47 -9.35
C GLN A 299 -15.56 -14.69 -10.00
N GLY A 300 -14.67 -15.40 -9.30
CA GLY A 300 -13.90 -16.52 -9.84
C GLY A 300 -12.88 -16.09 -10.91
N ARG A 301 -12.43 -14.83 -10.87
CA ARG A 301 -11.54 -14.21 -11.87
C ARG A 301 -10.08 -14.17 -11.45
N ILE A 302 -9.72 -14.90 -10.41
CA ILE A 302 -8.36 -14.99 -9.88
C ILE A 302 -7.96 -16.46 -9.81
N ASP A 303 -6.92 -16.82 -10.55
CA ASP A 303 -6.20 -18.08 -10.37
C ASP A 303 -4.70 -17.79 -10.33
N LEU A 304 -4.13 -17.75 -9.12
CA LEU A 304 -2.70 -17.48 -8.94
C LEU A 304 -1.87 -18.76 -8.98
N SER A 305 -2.50 -19.95 -8.95
CA SER A 305 -1.80 -21.24 -9.05
C SER A 305 -0.96 -21.34 -10.33
N ARG A 306 -1.35 -20.60 -11.38
CA ARG A 306 -0.61 -20.49 -12.65
C ARG A 306 0.82 -19.96 -12.51
N PHE A 307 1.14 -19.25 -11.42
CA PHE A 307 2.48 -18.71 -11.17
C PHE A 307 3.35 -19.66 -10.33
N HIS A 308 2.76 -20.66 -9.67
CA HIS A 308 3.47 -21.60 -8.80
C HIS A 308 3.93 -22.88 -9.53
N ASN A 309 3.39 -23.17 -10.72
CA ASN A 309 3.66 -24.40 -11.50
C ASN A 309 4.70 -24.23 -12.63
N THR A 310 5.60 -23.26 -12.51
CA THR A 310 6.71 -23.11 -13.46
C THR A 310 7.98 -23.68 -12.82
N GLU A 311 8.14 -25.00 -12.94
CA GLU A 311 9.44 -25.68 -12.77
C GLU A 311 10.41 -25.30 -13.90
#